data_AF-A0AAW8JEY3-F1
#
_entry.id   AF-A0AAW8JEY3-F1
#
_cell.length_a   1.000
_cell.length_b   1.000
_cell.length_c   1.000
_cell.angle_alpha   90.00
_cell.angle_beta   90.00
_cell.angle_gamma   90.00
#
_symmetry.space_group_name_H-M   'P 1'
#
loop_
_entity.id
_entity.type
_entity.pdbx_description
1 polymer ?
#
loop_
_entity_poly.entity_id
_entity_poly.type
_entity_poly.pdbx_seq_one_letter_code
_entity_poly.pdbx_strand_id
1 'polypeptide(L)'
;MKKLVFLGLSICLTQANAFTPNKDIELTPCEQIVAVKALLTTATVECGYSRYNDQLNADASICLRGELKGDEGIAMLLLGNMEFNQNVEEQGKSLFCKQLLNKFSEDVGE
;
A
#
# COMPACT_ATOMS: atom_id res chain seq x y z
N MET A 1 25.61 17.82 26.02
CA MET A 1 24.14 17.75 26.12
C MET A 1 23.52 17.84 24.73
N LYS A 2 22.97 16.74 24.21
CA LYS A 2 21.67 16.69 23.51
C LYS A 2 21.40 15.23 23.14
N LYS A 3 20.27 14.74 23.65
CA LYS A 3 19.84 13.35 23.66
C LYS A 3 19.45 12.94 22.24
N LEU A 4 20.04 11.86 21.73
CA LEU A 4 19.47 11.10 20.61
C LEU A 4 18.18 10.45 21.12
N VAL A 5 17.04 10.99 20.70
CA VAL A 5 15.74 10.33 20.80
C VAL A 5 15.39 9.87 19.39
N PHE A 6 15.93 8.72 19.00
CA PHE A 6 15.45 7.94 17.86
C PHE A 6 14.74 6.72 18.45
N LEU A 7 13.53 6.94 18.97
CA LEU A 7 12.64 5.87 19.42
C LEU A 7 11.22 6.33 19.08
N GLY A 8 10.87 6.17 17.80
CA GLY A 8 9.55 6.53 17.30
C GLY A 8 9.27 6.10 15.86
N LEU A 9 10.19 5.37 15.21
CA LEU A 9 10.06 4.95 13.81
C LEU A 9 10.26 3.44 13.64
N SER A 10 9.81 2.63 14.61
CA SER A 10 10.02 1.17 14.59
C SER A 10 8.73 0.36 14.62
N ILE A 11 7.56 0.96 14.44
CA ILE A 11 6.28 0.22 14.48
C ILE A 11 5.56 0.14 13.11
N CYS A 12 5.86 1.03 12.15
CA CYS A 12 5.27 0.94 10.80
C CYS A 12 6.08 0.10 9.78
N LEU A 13 7.31 -0.31 10.10
CA LEU A 13 8.20 -1.02 9.16
C LEU A 13 7.89 -2.52 9.01
N THR A 14 7.01 -3.09 9.83
CA THR A 14 6.69 -4.53 9.74
C THR A 14 5.69 -4.86 8.63
N GLN A 15 4.95 -3.87 8.10
CA GLN A 15 3.98 -4.10 7.01
C GLN A 15 4.50 -3.69 5.62
N ALA A 16 5.62 -2.95 5.56
CA ALA A 16 6.38 -2.62 4.35
C ALA A 16 7.17 -3.83 3.76
N ASN A 17 6.84 -5.06 4.13
CA ASN A 17 7.35 -6.26 3.46
C ASN A 17 6.23 -7.13 2.89
N ALA A 18 4.98 -6.68 3.02
CA ALA A 18 3.83 -7.47 2.62
C ALA A 18 3.49 -7.30 1.13
N PHE A 19 3.94 -6.24 0.47
CA PHE A 19 3.63 -5.98 -0.94
C PHE A 19 4.91 -6.05 -1.79
N THR A 20 5.08 -7.15 -2.51
CA THR A 20 6.11 -7.33 -3.53
C THR A 20 5.40 -7.54 -4.86
N PRO A 21 5.15 -6.47 -5.63
CA PRO A 21 4.52 -6.59 -6.93
C PRO A 21 5.54 -7.23 -7.88
N ASN A 22 5.29 -8.49 -8.23
CA ASN A 22 6.22 -9.37 -8.92
C ASN A 22 7.54 -9.64 -8.14
N LYS A 23 7.99 -10.89 -8.13
CA LYS A 23 9.14 -11.31 -7.29
C LYS A 23 10.49 -10.72 -7.71
N ASP A 24 10.53 -10.02 -8.84
CA ASP A 24 11.75 -9.55 -9.50
C ASP A 24 11.97 -8.03 -9.38
N ILE A 25 11.09 -7.30 -8.69
CA ILE A 25 11.21 -5.84 -8.52
C ILE A 25 11.38 -5.52 -7.03
N GLU A 26 12.57 -5.03 -6.66
CA GLU A 26 12.82 -4.46 -5.34
C GLU A 26 12.32 -3.01 -5.34
N LEU A 27 11.25 -2.75 -4.58
CA LEU A 27 10.70 -1.40 -4.41
C LEU A 27 11.35 -0.71 -3.22
N THR A 28 11.56 0.60 -3.36
CA THR A 28 11.83 1.47 -2.22
C THR A 28 10.62 1.52 -1.27
N PRO A 29 10.81 1.92 0.00
CA PRO A 29 9.69 2.05 0.93
C PRO A 29 8.58 2.97 0.41
N CYS A 30 8.93 4.10 -0.23
CA CYS A 30 7.94 5.02 -0.76
C CYS A 30 7.18 4.43 -1.96
N GLU A 31 7.84 3.70 -2.84
CA GLU A 31 7.19 3.05 -3.98
C GLU A 31 6.17 2.02 -3.51
N GLN A 32 6.55 1.23 -2.51
CA GLN A 32 5.66 0.24 -1.94
C GLN A 32 4.46 0.88 -1.24
N ILE A 33 4.66 1.95 -0.45
CA ILE A 33 3.56 2.67 0.21
C ILE A 33 2.56 3.19 -0.82
N VAL A 34 3.04 3.82 -1.89
CA VAL A 34 2.17 4.37 -2.95
C VAL A 34 1.45 3.27 -3.71
N ALA A 35 2.12 2.15 -4.01
CA ALA A 35 1.49 1.03 -4.70
C ALA A 35 0.45 0.31 -3.82
N VAL A 36 0.73 0.08 -2.54
CA VAL A 36 -0.24 -0.46 -1.56
C VAL A 36 -1.44 0.47 -1.42
N LYS A 37 -1.19 1.77 -1.29
CA LYS A 37 -2.23 2.81 -1.27
C LYS A 37 -3.17 2.69 -2.48
N ALA A 38 -2.62 2.51 -3.68
CA ALA A 38 -3.43 2.36 -4.90
C ALA A 38 -4.21 1.04 -4.94
N LEU A 39 -3.57 -0.08 -4.61
CA LEU A 39 -4.21 -1.39 -4.46
C LEU A 39 -5.42 -1.31 -3.52
N LEU A 40 -5.22 -0.76 -2.32
CA LEU A 40 -6.28 -0.68 -1.30
C LEU A 40 -7.35 0.35 -1.66
N THR A 41 -7.02 1.42 -2.37
CA THR A 41 -8.01 2.36 -2.92
C THR A 41 -8.96 1.67 -3.90
N THR A 42 -8.40 0.84 -4.80
CA THR A 42 -9.22 0.05 -5.72
C THR A 42 -10.06 -0.97 -4.95
N ALA A 43 -9.47 -1.65 -3.95
CA ALA A 43 -10.19 -2.60 -3.11
C ALA A 43 -11.34 -1.96 -2.31
N THR A 44 -11.22 -0.71 -1.86
CA THR A 44 -12.32 0.00 -1.19
C THR A 44 -13.56 0.06 -2.08
N VAL A 45 -13.37 0.40 -3.36
CA VAL A 45 -14.48 0.51 -4.32
C VAL A 45 -14.98 -0.88 -4.71
N GLU A 46 -14.07 -1.78 -5.05
CA GLU A 46 -14.43 -3.08 -5.63
C GLU A 46 -14.93 -4.07 -4.57
N CYS A 47 -14.30 -4.13 -3.41
CA CYS A 47 -14.64 -5.04 -2.33
C CYS A 47 -15.66 -4.46 -1.34
N GLY A 48 -15.95 -3.16 -1.40
CA GLY A 48 -16.93 -2.51 -0.54
C GLY A 48 -16.45 -2.27 0.91
N TYR A 49 -15.16 -2.08 1.12
CA TYR A 49 -14.63 -1.76 2.46
C TYR A 49 -15.08 -0.39 2.93
N SER A 50 -15.50 -0.28 4.18
CA SER A 50 -16.04 0.97 4.73
C SER A 50 -14.96 1.85 5.38
N ARG A 51 -13.82 1.26 5.77
CA ARG A 51 -12.74 1.96 6.47
C ARG A 51 -11.49 2.06 5.62
N TYR A 52 -10.86 3.23 5.74
CA TYR A 52 -9.67 3.62 5.01
C TYR A 52 -8.62 4.14 6.00
N ASN A 53 -7.39 3.65 5.95
CA ASN A 53 -6.33 4.08 6.85
C ASN A 53 -5.77 5.46 6.47
N ASP A 54 -6.06 6.44 7.34
CA ASP A 54 -5.60 7.81 7.22
C ASP A 54 -4.07 7.93 7.32
N GLN A 55 -3.40 7.03 8.05
CA GLN A 55 -1.95 6.99 8.14
C GLN A 55 -1.32 6.57 6.80
N LEU A 56 -1.85 5.52 6.16
CA LEU A 56 -1.39 5.09 4.83
C LEU A 56 -1.60 6.21 3.78
N ASN A 57 -2.71 6.94 3.87
CA ASN A 57 -2.95 8.13 3.04
C ASN A 57 -1.90 9.23 3.28
N ALA A 58 -1.62 9.53 4.56
CA ALA A 58 -0.65 10.55 4.94
C ALA A 58 0.76 10.18 4.43
N ASP A 59 1.18 8.94 4.63
CA ASP A 59 2.49 8.44 4.23
C ASP A 59 2.65 8.44 2.71
N ALA A 60 1.63 7.97 1.97
CA ALA A 60 1.64 8.06 0.50
C ALA A 60 1.72 9.51 0.01
N SER A 61 1.03 10.44 0.66
CA SER A 61 1.09 11.88 0.34
C SER A 61 2.46 12.49 0.62
N ILE A 62 3.16 12.02 1.66
CA ILE A 62 4.55 12.41 1.93
C ILE A 62 5.46 11.89 0.82
N CYS A 63 5.34 10.61 0.46
CA CYS A 63 6.12 9.99 -0.61
C CYS A 63 5.94 10.67 -1.97
N LEU A 64 4.70 10.94 -2.39
CA LEU A 64 4.39 11.58 -3.68
C LEU A 64 4.89 13.03 -3.77
N ARG A 65 4.96 13.75 -2.63
CA ARG A 65 5.48 15.13 -2.61
C ARG A 65 7.00 15.18 -2.46
N GLY A 66 7.60 14.15 -1.86
CA GLY A 66 9.03 14.09 -1.55
C GLY A 66 9.82 13.35 -2.62
N GLU A 67 9.65 12.03 -2.66
CA GLU A 67 10.52 11.08 -3.37
C GLU A 67 9.97 10.71 -4.75
N LEU A 68 8.65 10.52 -4.89
CA LEU A 68 8.02 9.96 -6.10
C LEU A 68 7.24 11.01 -6.88
N LYS A 69 7.96 11.86 -7.59
CA LYS A 69 7.37 12.99 -8.33
C LYS A 69 7.07 12.61 -9.78
N GLY A 70 5.99 13.17 -10.32
CA GLY A 70 5.64 13.01 -11.73
C GLY A 70 5.42 11.53 -12.09
N ASP A 71 6.14 11.08 -13.12
CA ASP A 71 5.93 9.77 -13.74
C ASP A 71 6.22 8.59 -12.80
N GLU A 72 7.15 8.73 -11.86
CA GLU A 72 7.46 7.68 -10.88
C GLU A 72 6.28 7.42 -9.94
N GLY A 73 5.67 8.49 -9.42
CA GLY A 73 4.46 8.37 -8.59
C GLY A 73 3.29 7.79 -9.36
N ILE A 74 3.12 8.21 -10.63
CA ILE A 74 2.08 7.66 -11.52
C ILE A 74 2.31 6.16 -11.75
N ALA A 75 3.55 5.74 -12.01
CA ALA A 75 3.89 4.35 -12.23
C ALA A 75 3.52 3.47 -11.02
N MET A 76 3.77 3.93 -9.79
CA MET A 76 3.43 3.18 -8.58
C MET A 76 1.92 3.09 -8.34
N LEU A 77 1.18 4.16 -8.64
CA LEU A 77 -0.28 4.13 -8.58
C LEU A 77 -0.85 3.12 -9.60
N LEU A 78 -0.32 3.11 -10.82
CA LEU A 78 -0.71 2.15 -11.86
C LEU A 78 -0.35 0.72 -11.43
N LEU A 79 0.82 0.51 -10.86
CA LEU A 79 1.28 -0.79 -10.38
C LEU A 79 0.30 -1.39 -9.35
N GLY A 80 -0.10 -0.61 -8.33
CA GLY A 80 -1.06 -1.07 -7.34
C GLY A 80 -2.42 -1.44 -7.92
N ASN A 81 -2.91 -0.66 -8.90
CA ASN A 81 -4.17 -0.95 -9.59
C ASN A 81 -4.06 -2.20 -10.47
N MET A 82 -2.94 -2.37 -11.18
CA MET A 82 -2.69 -3.56 -12.01
C MET A 82 -2.61 -4.82 -11.15
N GLU A 83 -1.92 -4.77 -10.01
CA GLU A 83 -1.84 -5.89 -9.06
C GLU A 83 -3.24 -6.31 -8.61
N PHE A 84 -4.13 -5.36 -8.32
CA PHE A 84 -5.51 -5.68 -7.97
C PHE A 84 -6.20 -6.47 -9.10
N ASN A 85 -6.16 -5.93 -10.31
CA ASN A 85 -6.85 -6.50 -11.47
C ASN A 85 -6.32 -7.89 -11.82
N GLN A 86 -4.99 -8.07 -11.81
CA GLN A 86 -4.35 -9.35 -12.08
C GLN A 86 -4.76 -10.41 -11.06
N ASN A 87 -4.72 -10.09 -9.76
CA ASN A 87 -5.16 -11.03 -8.73
C ASN A 87 -6.67 -11.34 -8.84
N VAL A 88 -7.52 -10.37 -9.19
CA VAL A 88 -8.95 -10.63 -9.43
C VAL A 88 -9.15 -11.58 -10.62
N GLU A 89 -8.39 -11.42 -11.70
CA GLU A 89 -8.43 -12.28 -12.87
C GLU A 89 -7.95 -13.70 -12.54
N GLU A 90 -6.86 -13.84 -11.80
CA GLU A 90 -6.22 -15.13 -11.51
C GLU A 90 -6.99 -15.99 -10.51
N GLN A 91 -7.53 -15.39 -9.44
CA GLN A 91 -8.12 -16.15 -8.32
C GLN A 91 -9.56 -15.74 -7.97
N GLY A 92 -10.11 -14.74 -8.65
CA GLY A 92 -11.48 -14.29 -8.46
C GLY A 92 -11.64 -13.26 -7.35
N LYS A 93 -12.51 -12.27 -7.63
CA LYS A 93 -12.77 -11.10 -6.77
C LYS A 93 -13.07 -11.44 -5.31
N SER A 94 -14.00 -12.38 -5.06
CA SER A 94 -14.42 -12.71 -3.69
C SER A 94 -13.27 -13.28 -2.84
N LEU A 95 -12.45 -14.15 -3.41
CA LEU A 95 -11.33 -14.76 -2.71
C LEU A 95 -10.25 -13.70 -2.43
N PHE A 96 -9.90 -12.92 -3.44
CA PHE A 96 -8.85 -11.91 -3.29
C PHE A 96 -9.24 -10.80 -2.31
N CYS A 97 -10.48 -10.31 -2.35
CA CYS A 97 -10.97 -9.35 -1.37
C CYS A 97 -10.77 -9.91 0.05
N LYS A 98 -11.23 -11.13 0.34
CA LYS A 98 -11.03 -11.74 1.67
C LYS A 98 -9.55 -11.82 2.08
N GLN A 99 -8.65 -12.12 1.14
CA GLN A 99 -7.21 -12.13 1.41
C GLN A 99 -6.67 -10.74 1.73
N LEU A 100 -7.07 -9.71 0.98
CA LEU A 100 -6.68 -8.32 1.25
C LEU A 100 -7.16 -7.86 2.61
N LEU A 101 -8.43 -8.12 2.94
CA LEU A 101 -8.99 -7.79 4.25
C LEU A 101 -8.22 -8.49 5.38
N ASN A 102 -7.88 -9.77 5.22
CA ASN A 102 -7.10 -10.49 6.24
C ASN A 102 -5.69 -9.92 6.40
N LYS A 103 -5.05 -9.55 5.29
CA LYS A 103 -3.66 -9.08 5.25
C LYS A 103 -3.50 -7.65 5.72
N PHE A 104 -4.50 -6.81 5.45
CA PHE A 104 -4.48 -5.37 5.66
C PHE A 104 -5.65 -4.92 6.54
N SER A 105 -6.10 -5.76 7.49
CA SER A 105 -7.26 -5.47 8.34
C SER A 105 -7.12 -4.21 9.19
N GLU A 106 -5.88 -3.79 9.47
CA GLU A 106 -5.58 -2.53 10.14
C GLU A 106 -5.68 -1.33 9.17
N ASP A 107 -5.49 -1.57 7.87
CA ASP A 107 -5.50 -0.54 6.84
C ASP A 107 -6.88 -0.35 6.18
N VAL A 108 -7.67 -1.42 6.14
CA VAL A 108 -9.03 -1.47 5.58
C VAL A 108 -9.95 -2.28 6.48
N GLY A 109 -11.19 -1.82 6.66
CA GLY A 109 -12.18 -2.50 7.51
C GLY A 109 -13.50 -2.74 6.80
N GLU A 110 -14.23 -3.76 7.26
CA GLU A 110 -15.64 -4.00 6.93
C GLU A 110 -16.52 -2.85 7.41
#